data_AF-A0A5F1YAG5-F1
#
_entry.id   AF-A0A5F1YAG5-F1
#
_cell.length_a   1.000
_cell.length_b   1.000
_cell.length_c   1.000
_cell.angle_alpha   90.00
_cell.angle_beta   90.00
_cell.angle_gamma   90.00
#
_symmetry.space_group_name_H-M   'P 1'
#
loop_
_entity.id
_entity.type
_entity.pdbx_description
1 polymer ?
#
loop_
_entity_poly.entity_id
_entity_poly.type
_entity_poly.pdbx_seq_one_letter_code
_entity_poly.pdbx_strand_id
1 'polypeptide(L)'
;MSEYVGKDFLKREYTEILRKGKLTPEQIDSFLAGKSLGDDVIIQASSGSTSEPLLIPRSKADVADIAKRVIRPYVEFFRSYPERIALFGGISHTEAAVKLQMGSISMRSFQLEEVDQLDVFDPQVVSCYPSVIRELIDDDSVSLSGLKAIKLGGERIYVSDLKKIFQRFPGILLIEQYGSTEMPAVALRTFTNAEDQSFYLLQNERFSYQIPLETDGWHPLVVRDDFSDLLFPIGRFYDMGDDVFCKSGRITDVRRRGDRAFEFREEVERLLNLGLTNVQIDTKRAEIFYSGAFGGDGIVGSFAIQGKEYSLLKHKLNRILPSNKLPVLV
;
A
#
# COMPACT_ATOMS: atom_id res chain seq x y z
N MET A 1 -28.91 1.93 -8.43
CA MET A 1 -27.44 1.74 -8.45
C MET A 1 -27.02 1.60 -9.89
N SER A 2 -26.02 2.34 -10.36
CA SER A 2 -25.50 2.15 -11.73
C SER A 2 -24.80 0.79 -11.84
N GLU A 3 -24.77 0.23 -13.03
CA GLU A 3 -24.00 -0.99 -13.32
C GLU A 3 -22.50 -0.74 -13.07
N TYR A 4 -21.83 -1.67 -12.39
CA TYR A 4 -20.38 -1.63 -12.14
C TYR A 4 -19.68 -2.84 -12.78
N VAL A 5 -18.38 -2.72 -13.01
CA VAL A 5 -17.54 -3.75 -13.62
C VAL A 5 -16.44 -4.23 -12.68
N GLY A 6 -15.99 -5.47 -12.82
CA GLY A 6 -14.92 -6.05 -12.00
C GLY A 6 -13.64 -6.35 -12.78
N LYS A 7 -12.67 -6.99 -12.13
CA LYS A 7 -11.35 -7.31 -12.73
C LYS A 7 -11.43 -8.15 -14.01
N ASP A 8 -12.42 -9.05 -14.13
CA ASP A 8 -12.59 -9.86 -15.34
C ASP A 8 -13.02 -9.05 -16.55
N PHE A 9 -13.76 -7.96 -16.34
CA PHE A 9 -14.06 -6.99 -17.40
C PHE A 9 -12.78 -6.33 -17.89
N LEU A 10 -11.87 -5.92 -16.99
CA LEU A 10 -10.60 -5.31 -17.39
C LEU A 10 -9.75 -6.24 -18.23
N LYS A 11 -9.72 -7.54 -17.89
CA LYS A 11 -8.99 -8.55 -18.67
C LYS A 11 -9.59 -8.74 -20.06
N ARG A 12 -10.92 -8.85 -20.14
CA ARG A 12 -11.63 -9.10 -21.40
C ARG A 12 -11.60 -7.88 -22.33
N GLU A 13 -11.78 -6.68 -21.78
CA GLU A 13 -11.89 -5.43 -22.53
C GLU A 13 -10.58 -4.63 -22.58
N TYR A 14 -9.46 -5.23 -22.17
CA TYR A 14 -8.18 -4.53 -21.96
C TYR A 14 -7.76 -3.65 -23.15
N THR A 15 -7.75 -4.22 -24.35
CA THR A 15 -7.38 -3.49 -25.58
C THR A 15 -8.38 -2.39 -25.92
N GLU A 16 -9.67 -2.62 -25.66
CA GLU A 16 -10.71 -1.61 -25.90
C GLU A 16 -10.62 -0.45 -24.90
N ILE A 17 -10.23 -0.73 -23.65
CA ILE A 17 -9.95 0.31 -22.65
C ILE A 17 -8.75 1.17 -23.09
N LEU A 18 -7.67 0.54 -23.57
CA LEU A 18 -6.51 1.27 -24.11
C LEU A 18 -6.89 2.21 -25.26
N ARG A 19 -7.73 1.73 -26.20
CA ARG A 19 -8.20 2.52 -27.35
C ARG A 19 -9.06 3.72 -26.97
N LYS A 20 -9.74 3.66 -25.83
CA LYS A 20 -10.52 4.80 -25.29
C LYS A 20 -9.63 5.83 -24.59
N GLY A 21 -8.40 5.44 -24.23
CA GLY A 21 -7.40 6.33 -23.65
C GLY A 21 -6.77 7.26 -24.69
N LYS A 22 -5.82 8.06 -24.23
CA LYS A 22 -5.09 9.02 -25.10
C LYS A 22 -3.88 8.43 -25.81
N LEU A 23 -3.71 7.10 -25.78
CA LEU A 23 -2.67 6.44 -26.57
C LEU A 23 -3.07 6.42 -28.04
N THR A 24 -2.12 6.70 -28.92
CA THR A 24 -2.27 6.50 -30.36
C THR A 24 -2.33 5.00 -30.70
N PRO A 25 -2.94 4.60 -31.84
CA PRO A 25 -2.94 3.20 -32.28
C PRO A 25 -1.53 2.59 -32.34
N GLU A 26 -0.54 3.33 -32.82
CA GLU A 26 0.86 2.88 -32.92
C GLU A 26 1.51 2.66 -31.55
N GLN A 27 1.17 3.50 -30.57
CA GLN A 27 1.59 3.32 -29.19
C GLN A 27 0.91 2.10 -28.57
N ILE A 28 -0.37 1.86 -28.83
CA ILE A 28 -1.07 0.66 -28.34
C ILE A 28 -0.40 -0.61 -28.89
N ASP A 29 -0.14 -0.66 -30.20
CA ASP A 29 0.52 -1.80 -30.83
C ASP A 29 1.94 -2.02 -30.28
N SER A 30 2.69 -0.93 -30.08
CA SER A 30 4.02 -0.98 -29.47
C SER A 30 3.97 -1.51 -28.03
N PHE A 31 3.02 -1.02 -27.23
CA PHE A 31 2.81 -1.44 -25.85
C PHE A 31 2.47 -2.93 -25.75
N LEU A 32 1.53 -3.40 -26.57
CA LEU A 32 1.10 -4.79 -26.59
C LEU A 32 2.21 -5.73 -27.10
N ALA A 33 3.14 -5.22 -27.92
CA ALA A 33 4.36 -5.92 -28.31
C ALA A 33 5.49 -5.88 -27.26
N GLY A 34 5.25 -5.31 -26.07
CA GLY A 34 6.23 -5.20 -24.99
C GLY A 34 7.34 -4.17 -25.25
N LYS A 35 7.12 -3.23 -26.18
CA LYS A 35 8.09 -2.16 -26.48
C LYS A 35 7.86 -0.95 -25.58
N SER A 36 8.93 -0.18 -25.35
CA SER A 36 8.86 1.08 -24.60
C SER A 36 7.97 2.10 -25.31
N LEU A 37 7.19 2.85 -24.53
CA LEU A 37 6.34 3.95 -25.00
C LEU A 37 7.00 5.34 -24.87
N GLY A 38 8.30 5.38 -24.59
CA GLY A 38 9.04 6.60 -24.34
C GLY A 38 8.96 7.08 -22.90
N ASP A 39 9.55 8.24 -22.64
CA ASP A 39 9.75 8.76 -21.27
C ASP A 39 8.51 9.44 -20.67
N ASP A 40 7.50 9.72 -21.50
CA ASP A 40 6.25 10.38 -21.09
C ASP A 40 5.18 9.43 -20.57
N VAL A 41 5.39 8.12 -20.74
CA VAL A 41 4.47 7.09 -20.27
C VAL A 41 5.13 6.26 -19.17
N ILE A 42 4.41 6.07 -18.08
CA ILE A 42 4.85 5.29 -16.91
C ILE A 42 4.03 4.01 -16.89
N ILE A 43 4.67 2.84 -16.78
CA ILE A 43 3.97 1.56 -16.81
C ILE A 43 3.86 1.02 -15.38
N GLN A 44 2.64 0.81 -14.92
CA GLN A 44 2.41 0.21 -13.62
C GLN A 44 1.85 -1.20 -13.77
N ALA A 45 2.57 -2.19 -13.24
CA ALA A 45 2.10 -3.57 -13.16
C ALA A 45 1.20 -3.76 -11.93
N SER A 46 0.04 -4.39 -12.10
CA SER A 46 -0.78 -4.82 -10.97
C SER A 46 -0.12 -5.98 -10.24
N SER A 47 -0.32 -6.08 -8.91
CA SER A 47 0.23 -7.19 -8.14
C SER A 47 -0.43 -8.51 -8.60
N GLY A 48 0.32 -9.33 -9.32
CA GLY A 48 -0.12 -10.63 -9.87
C GLY A 48 -0.25 -11.73 -8.82
N SER A 49 -0.93 -11.48 -7.70
CA SER A 49 -1.07 -12.46 -6.62
C SER A 49 -1.87 -13.71 -7.03
N THR A 50 -2.58 -13.68 -8.16
CA THR A 50 -3.39 -14.82 -8.66
C THR A 50 -3.39 -14.99 -10.19
N SER A 51 -2.73 -14.12 -10.95
CA SER A 51 -2.64 -14.21 -12.43
C SER A 51 -1.49 -13.36 -12.95
N GLU A 52 -1.19 -13.45 -14.25
CA GLU A 52 -0.30 -12.48 -14.92
C GLU A 52 -0.70 -11.04 -14.57
N PRO A 53 0.29 -10.17 -14.28
CA PRO A 53 0.03 -8.79 -13.90
C PRO A 53 -0.55 -8.01 -15.08
N LEU A 54 -1.58 -7.21 -14.82
CA LEU A 54 -2.07 -6.24 -15.80
C LEU A 54 -1.10 -5.05 -15.83
N LEU A 55 -0.60 -4.70 -17.00
CA LEU A 55 0.20 -3.50 -17.19
C LEU A 55 -0.75 -2.32 -17.43
N ILE A 56 -0.54 -1.20 -16.75
CA ILE A 56 -1.40 -0.03 -16.86
C ILE A 56 -0.53 1.16 -17.26
N PRO A 57 -0.66 1.66 -18.49
CA PRO A 57 0.03 2.87 -18.90
C PRO A 57 -0.60 4.08 -18.21
N ARG A 58 0.24 5.01 -17.75
CA ARG A 58 -0.16 6.27 -17.13
C ARG A 58 0.58 7.43 -17.75
N SER A 59 -0.11 8.56 -17.89
CA SER A 59 0.51 9.82 -18.32
C SER A 59 1.28 10.45 -17.16
N LYS A 60 2.19 11.38 -17.47
CA LYS A 60 2.85 12.22 -16.47
C LYS A 60 1.84 13.00 -15.60
N ALA A 61 0.75 13.49 -16.19
CA ALA A 61 -0.25 14.25 -15.44
C ALA A 61 -1.02 13.36 -14.44
N ASP A 62 -1.36 12.13 -14.84
CA ASP A 62 -1.98 11.14 -13.95
C ASP A 62 -1.06 10.82 -12.76
N VAL A 63 0.22 10.54 -13.03
CA VAL A 63 1.17 10.23 -11.96
C VAL A 63 1.44 11.44 -11.06
N ALA A 64 1.53 12.65 -11.62
CA ALA A 64 1.67 13.88 -10.85
C ALA A 64 0.44 14.16 -9.96
N ASP A 65 -0.77 13.90 -10.45
CA ASP A 65 -2.00 13.99 -9.65
C ASP A 65 -1.99 13.00 -8.47
N ILE A 66 -1.63 11.73 -8.72
CA ILE A 66 -1.49 10.73 -7.66
C ILE A 66 -0.51 11.21 -6.58
N ALA A 67 0.67 11.67 -7.00
CA ALA A 67 1.70 12.13 -6.08
C ALA A 67 1.24 13.35 -5.28
N LYS A 68 0.57 14.32 -5.93
CA LYS A 68 -0.01 15.51 -5.28
C LYS A 68 -1.03 15.13 -4.22
N ARG A 69 -1.94 14.20 -4.52
CA ARG A 69 -2.98 13.76 -3.56
C ARG A 69 -2.38 13.03 -2.37
N VAL A 70 -1.41 12.13 -2.62
CA VAL A 70 -0.73 11.37 -1.56
C VAL A 70 0.09 12.28 -0.65
N ILE A 71 0.73 13.33 -1.19
CA ILE A 71 1.54 14.26 -0.38
C ILE A 71 0.73 15.38 0.28
N ARG A 72 -0.51 15.62 -0.16
CA ARG A 72 -1.37 16.69 0.40
C ARG A 72 -1.44 16.68 1.93
N PRO A 73 -1.67 15.53 2.62
CA PRO A 73 -1.73 15.55 4.09
C PRO A 73 -0.43 16.04 4.75
N TYR A 74 0.73 15.70 4.17
CA TYR A 74 2.02 16.22 4.63
C TYR A 74 2.07 17.75 4.49
N VAL A 75 1.71 18.26 3.31
CA VAL A 75 1.76 19.71 3.01
C VAL A 75 0.78 20.48 3.89
N GLU A 76 -0.41 19.93 4.14
CA GLU A 76 -1.40 20.53 5.02
C GLU A 76 -0.93 20.58 6.48
N PHE A 77 -0.27 19.51 6.94
CA PHE A 77 0.22 19.41 8.31
C PHE A 77 1.46 20.28 8.56
N PHE A 78 2.50 20.16 7.72
CA PHE A 78 3.78 20.85 7.90
C PHE A 78 3.86 22.21 7.22
N ARG A 79 2.88 22.57 6.39
CA ARG A 79 2.86 23.82 5.59
C ARG A 79 4.06 23.96 4.65
N SER A 80 4.69 22.85 4.27
CA SER A 80 5.80 22.77 3.32
C SER A 80 5.74 21.47 2.54
N TYR A 81 6.41 21.42 1.39
CA TYR A 81 6.69 20.16 0.69
C TYR A 81 7.85 19.43 1.36
N PRO A 82 7.90 18.08 1.29
CA PRO A 82 9.09 17.37 1.73
C PRO A 82 10.22 17.61 0.73
N GLU A 83 11.45 17.66 1.21
CA GLU A 83 12.64 17.78 0.37
C GLU A 83 13.17 16.43 -0.09
N ARG A 84 13.01 15.39 0.75
CA ARG A 84 13.59 14.06 0.55
C ARG A 84 12.60 12.97 0.88
N ILE A 85 12.34 12.08 -0.09
CA ILE A 85 11.42 10.95 0.06
C ILE A 85 12.16 9.66 -0.26
N ALA A 86 12.21 8.75 0.71
CA ALA A 86 12.69 7.39 0.54
C ALA A 86 11.53 6.45 0.20
N LEU A 87 11.71 5.58 -0.78
CA LEU A 87 10.69 4.63 -1.24
C LEU A 87 11.18 3.19 -1.05
N PHE A 88 10.41 2.38 -0.32
CA PHE A 88 10.61 0.95 -0.19
C PHE A 88 9.43 0.20 -0.81
N GLY A 89 9.32 0.29 -2.14
CA GLY A 89 8.27 -0.36 -2.91
C GLY A 89 8.83 -1.15 -4.09
N GLY A 90 7.98 -1.94 -4.75
CA GLY A 90 8.37 -2.64 -5.96
C GLY A 90 8.60 -1.73 -7.17
N ILE A 91 8.81 -2.36 -8.34
CA ILE A 91 9.16 -1.70 -9.63
C ILE A 91 8.29 -0.47 -9.94
N SER A 92 7.00 -0.48 -9.59
CA SER A 92 6.09 0.64 -9.82
C SER A 92 6.44 1.91 -9.04
N HIS A 93 7.01 1.79 -7.84
CA HIS A 93 7.49 2.95 -7.05
C HIS A 93 8.80 3.48 -7.63
N THR A 94 9.66 2.59 -8.12
CA THR A 94 10.94 2.96 -8.75
C THR A 94 10.74 3.67 -10.08
N GLU A 95 9.86 3.18 -10.97
CA GLU A 95 9.56 3.89 -12.22
C GLU A 95 8.96 5.27 -11.97
N ALA A 96 8.06 5.39 -10.98
CA ALA A 96 7.48 6.66 -10.58
C ALA A 96 8.56 7.61 -10.07
N ALA A 97 9.48 7.16 -9.21
CA ALA A 97 10.57 7.97 -8.66
C ALA A 97 11.55 8.48 -9.73
N VAL A 98 11.91 7.62 -10.68
CA VAL A 98 12.85 7.98 -11.76
C VAL A 98 12.23 9.01 -12.70
N LYS A 99 10.94 8.88 -13.01
CA LYS A 99 10.25 9.71 -14.01
C LYS A 99 9.58 10.96 -13.43
N LEU A 100 9.33 11.01 -12.12
CA LEU A 100 8.81 12.19 -11.43
C LEU A 100 9.94 12.97 -10.76
N GLN A 101 10.48 13.96 -11.47
CA GLN A 101 11.10 15.09 -10.77
C GLN A 101 10.00 16.09 -10.38
N MET A 102 9.51 15.98 -9.14
CA MET A 102 8.54 16.94 -8.60
C MET A 102 9.29 18.18 -8.10
N GLY A 103 9.64 19.10 -8.99
CA GLY A 103 10.35 20.33 -8.63
C GLY A 103 11.68 20.04 -7.93
N SER A 104 11.84 20.52 -6.69
CA SER A 104 13.06 20.36 -5.88
C SER A 104 13.06 19.11 -4.98
N ILE A 105 12.06 18.24 -5.07
CA ILE A 105 11.96 17.03 -4.22
C ILE A 105 12.92 15.96 -4.73
N SER A 106 13.81 15.50 -3.86
CA SER A 106 14.67 14.34 -4.13
C SER A 106 13.95 13.05 -3.72
N MET A 107 13.77 12.15 -4.68
CA MET A 107 13.15 10.84 -4.46
C MET A 107 14.15 9.74 -4.76
N ARG A 108 14.27 8.75 -3.86
CA ARG A 108 15.17 7.62 -4.05
C ARG A 108 14.50 6.31 -3.60
N SER A 109 14.62 5.27 -4.42
CA SER A 109 14.24 3.91 -4.04
C SER A 109 15.36 3.25 -3.24
N PHE A 110 14.96 2.43 -2.26
CA PHE A 110 15.85 1.66 -1.40
C PHE A 110 15.39 0.21 -1.32
N GLN A 111 16.35 -0.70 -1.23
CA GLN A 111 16.12 -2.06 -0.73
C GLN A 111 16.39 -2.13 0.77
N LEU A 112 15.87 -3.19 1.42
CA LEU A 112 16.07 -3.41 2.86
C LEU A 112 17.56 -3.62 3.21
N GLU A 113 18.38 -4.05 2.26
CA GLU A 113 19.81 -4.20 2.46
C GLU A 113 20.58 -2.86 2.39
N GLU A 114 19.93 -1.77 1.99
CA GLU A 114 20.54 -0.44 1.82
C GLU A 114 20.25 0.52 2.98
N VAL A 115 19.91 -0.03 4.15
CA VAL A 115 19.52 0.74 5.34
C VAL A 115 20.60 1.75 5.78
N ASP A 116 21.89 1.40 5.73
CA ASP A 116 22.98 2.34 6.03
C ASP A 116 22.96 3.60 5.15
N GLN A 117 22.49 3.47 3.91
CA GLN A 117 22.38 4.58 2.97
C GLN A 117 21.12 5.42 3.20
N LEU A 118 20.13 4.86 3.92
CA LEU A 118 18.88 5.56 4.25
C LEU A 118 19.15 6.72 5.20
N ASP A 119 19.95 6.50 6.24
CA ASP A 119 20.30 7.54 7.20
C ASP A 119 21.17 8.63 6.60
N VAL A 120 22.10 8.27 5.70
CA VAL A 120 22.88 9.26 4.92
C VAL A 120 21.99 10.11 4.03
N PHE A 121 20.93 9.52 3.48
CA PHE A 121 19.94 10.26 2.68
C PHE A 121 19.03 11.14 3.54
N ASP A 122 18.88 10.84 4.84
CA ASP A 122 18.09 11.59 5.82
C ASP A 122 16.71 12.01 5.30
N PRO A 123 15.82 11.05 4.96
CA PRO A 123 14.54 11.35 4.34
C PRO A 123 13.60 12.06 5.32
N GLN A 124 12.83 13.02 4.81
CA GLN A 124 11.71 13.61 5.55
C GLN A 124 10.46 12.73 5.48
N VAL A 125 10.35 11.90 4.44
CA VAL A 125 9.26 10.95 4.25
C VAL A 125 9.78 9.58 3.88
N VAL A 126 9.34 8.54 4.58
CA VAL A 126 9.53 7.14 4.17
C VAL A 126 8.21 6.58 3.67
N SER A 127 8.14 6.18 2.41
CA SER A 127 6.97 5.51 1.80
C SER A 127 7.27 4.02 1.63
N CYS A 128 6.57 3.16 2.37
CA CYS A 128 6.87 1.73 2.41
C CYS A 128 5.62 0.87 2.72
N TYR A 129 5.81 -0.44 2.76
CA TYR A 129 4.81 -1.37 3.31
C TYR A 129 4.89 -1.42 4.85
N PRO A 130 3.79 -1.68 5.56
CA PRO A 130 3.78 -1.97 6.99
C PRO A 130 4.87 -2.97 7.43
N SER A 131 5.06 -4.07 6.71
CA SER A 131 6.12 -5.04 7.03
C SER A 131 7.55 -4.50 6.90
N VAL A 132 7.78 -3.47 6.08
CA VAL A 132 9.09 -2.83 5.95
C VAL A 132 9.34 -1.88 7.12
N ILE A 133 8.36 -1.05 7.49
CA ILE A 133 8.58 -0.11 8.60
C ILE A 133 8.80 -0.84 9.93
N ARG A 134 8.20 -2.02 10.12
CA ARG A 134 8.47 -2.86 11.30
C ARG A 134 9.95 -3.22 11.41
N GLU A 135 10.59 -3.59 10.30
CA GLU A 135 12.04 -3.90 10.27
C GLU A 135 12.89 -2.65 10.54
N LEU A 136 12.51 -1.50 9.97
CA LEU A 136 13.21 -0.24 10.22
C LEU A 136 13.08 0.26 11.67
N ILE A 137 11.97 -0.05 12.35
CA ILE A 137 11.77 0.29 13.77
C ILE A 137 12.60 -0.62 14.67
N ASP A 138 12.66 -1.92 14.34
CA ASP A 138 13.35 -2.91 15.14
C ASP A 138 14.88 -2.92 14.90
N ASP A 139 15.37 -2.23 13.88
CA ASP A 139 16.78 -2.01 13.63
C ASP A 139 17.29 -0.75 14.35
N ASP A 140 17.98 -0.94 15.48
CA ASP A 140 18.52 0.15 16.29
C ASP A 140 19.58 1.01 15.56
N SER A 141 20.18 0.51 14.48
CA SER A 141 21.13 1.28 13.67
C SER A 141 20.45 2.38 12.85
N VAL A 142 19.13 2.29 12.66
CA VAL A 142 18.32 3.23 11.89
C VAL A 142 17.89 4.40 12.76
N SER A 143 18.45 5.57 12.48
CA SER A 143 18.18 6.80 13.25
C SER A 143 17.05 7.65 12.64
N LEU A 144 17.03 7.80 11.32
CA LEU A 144 16.04 8.60 10.57
C LEU A 144 15.79 9.99 11.18
N SER A 145 16.86 10.72 11.51
CA SER A 145 16.79 11.96 12.30
C SER A 145 15.92 13.08 11.70
N GLY A 146 15.87 13.17 10.37
CA GLY A 146 15.07 14.15 9.63
C GLY A 146 13.63 13.73 9.33
N LEU A 147 13.22 12.54 9.77
CA LEU A 147 11.91 11.96 9.47
C LEU A 147 10.79 12.81 10.06
N LYS A 148 9.85 13.19 9.19
CA LYS A 148 8.64 13.94 9.56
C LYS A 148 7.37 13.16 9.29
N ALA A 149 7.38 12.25 8.32
CA ALA A 149 6.22 11.43 8.02
C ALA A 149 6.59 10.04 7.53
N ILE A 150 5.69 9.09 7.80
CA ILE A 150 5.73 7.75 7.22
C ILE A 150 4.47 7.60 6.40
N LYS A 151 4.62 7.13 5.16
CA LYS A 151 3.50 6.74 4.32
C LYS A 151 3.46 5.22 4.17
N LEU A 152 2.37 4.61 4.60
CA LEU A 152 2.13 3.17 4.51
C LEU A 152 1.03 2.87 3.50
N GLY A 153 1.07 1.68 2.91
CA GLY A 153 -0.05 1.19 2.09
C GLY A 153 0.24 -0.19 1.52
N GLY A 154 -0.79 -0.85 0.99
CA GLY A 154 -0.67 -2.11 0.27
C GLY A 154 -0.56 -3.37 1.14
N GLU A 155 -0.40 -3.23 2.45
CA GLU A 155 -0.64 -4.25 3.48
C GLU A 155 -1.46 -3.63 4.61
N ARG A 156 -1.93 -4.46 5.54
CA ARG A 156 -2.69 -4.01 6.70
C ARG A 156 -1.77 -3.36 7.74
N ILE A 157 -2.22 -2.23 8.29
CA ILE A 157 -1.65 -1.62 9.49
C ILE A 157 -2.37 -2.19 10.72
N TYR A 158 -1.59 -2.69 11.67
CA TYR A 158 -2.05 -3.18 12.96
C TYR A 158 -1.96 -2.09 14.03
N VAL A 159 -2.70 -2.24 15.13
CA VAL A 159 -2.66 -1.26 16.23
C VAL A 159 -1.27 -1.25 16.88
N SER A 160 -0.64 -2.40 17.00
CA SER A 160 0.75 -2.57 17.41
C SER A 160 1.73 -1.80 16.53
N ASP A 161 1.49 -1.71 15.22
CA ASP A 161 2.31 -0.90 14.31
C ASP A 161 2.25 0.56 14.72
N LEU A 162 1.04 1.10 14.93
CA LEU A 162 0.85 2.50 15.34
C LEU A 162 1.60 2.79 16.64
N LYS A 163 1.46 1.93 17.64
CA LYS A 163 2.14 2.07 18.93
C LYS A 163 3.67 2.09 18.78
N LYS A 164 4.24 1.11 18.07
CA LYS A 164 5.69 1.01 17.87
C LYS A 164 6.23 2.19 17.04
N ILE A 165 5.51 2.59 15.99
CA ILE A 165 5.87 3.74 15.15
C ILE A 165 5.94 5.02 15.99
N PHE A 166 4.87 5.37 16.71
CA PHE A 166 4.82 6.61 17.48
C PHE A 166 5.71 6.58 18.74
N GLN A 167 6.04 5.40 19.25
CA GLN A 167 7.03 5.23 20.30
C GLN A 167 8.45 5.48 19.77
N ARG A 168 8.80 4.95 18.60
CA ARG A 168 10.14 5.12 17.99
C ARG A 168 10.34 6.51 17.42
N PHE A 169 9.33 7.05 16.74
CA PHE A 169 9.37 8.33 16.04
C PHE A 169 8.26 9.25 16.55
N PRO A 170 8.43 9.88 17.73
CA PRO A 170 7.42 10.78 18.26
C PRO A 170 7.25 12.03 17.39
N GLY A 171 6.02 12.50 17.23
CA GLY A 171 5.71 13.75 16.52
C GLY A 171 5.68 13.67 14.99
N ILE A 172 5.82 12.48 14.41
CA ILE A 172 5.65 12.31 12.96
C ILE A 172 4.17 12.34 12.55
N LEU A 173 3.92 12.51 11.25
CA LEU A 173 2.64 12.24 10.62
C LEU A 173 2.67 10.85 9.96
N LEU A 174 1.75 9.96 10.34
CA LEU A 174 1.54 8.70 9.62
C LEU A 174 0.42 8.87 8.60
N ILE A 175 0.68 8.49 7.34
CA ILE A 175 -0.27 8.55 6.23
C ILE A 175 -0.49 7.13 5.72
N GLU A 176 -1.70 6.61 5.86
CA GLU A 176 -2.10 5.36 5.22
C GLU A 176 -2.76 5.67 3.88
N GLN A 177 -2.21 5.12 2.82
CA GLN A 177 -2.76 5.17 1.47
C GLN A 177 -3.47 3.87 1.14
N TYR A 178 -4.74 3.99 0.76
CA TYR A 178 -5.52 2.88 0.23
C TYR A 178 -5.81 3.06 -1.26
N GLY A 179 -5.66 1.98 -2.03
CA GLY A 179 -5.96 1.92 -3.46
C GLY A 179 -5.38 0.68 -4.13
N SER A 180 -5.71 0.50 -5.40
CA SER A 180 -5.16 -0.56 -6.25
C SER A 180 -4.29 0.03 -7.35
N THR A 181 -3.65 -0.83 -8.15
CA THR A 181 -2.91 -0.36 -9.33
C THR A 181 -3.85 0.21 -10.37
N GLU A 182 -5.09 -0.28 -10.48
CA GLU A 182 -6.12 0.25 -11.36
C GLU A 182 -6.64 1.61 -10.85
N MET A 183 -6.95 1.69 -9.54
CA MET A 183 -7.49 2.89 -8.88
C MET A 183 -6.53 3.37 -7.78
N PRO A 184 -5.58 4.26 -8.11
CA PRO A 184 -4.49 4.61 -7.21
C PRO A 184 -4.89 5.67 -6.18
N ALA A 185 -4.60 5.38 -4.91
CA ALA A 185 -4.84 6.28 -3.79
C ALA A 185 -6.29 6.79 -3.74
N VAL A 186 -7.28 5.89 -3.74
CA VAL A 186 -8.71 6.27 -3.66
C VAL A 186 -9.10 6.79 -2.28
N ALA A 187 -8.36 6.46 -1.22
CA ALA A 187 -8.60 7.01 0.09
C ALA A 187 -7.31 7.14 0.88
N LEU A 188 -7.28 8.11 1.79
CA LEU A 188 -6.17 8.33 2.71
C LEU A 188 -6.68 8.33 4.15
N ARG A 189 -5.91 7.79 5.08
CA ARG A 189 -6.15 7.91 6.52
C ARG A 189 -4.89 8.47 7.17
N THR A 190 -5.01 9.37 8.15
CA THR A 190 -3.85 10.01 8.78
C THR A 190 -3.86 9.84 10.28
N PHE A 191 -2.69 9.72 10.88
CA PHE A 191 -2.52 9.64 12.33
C PHE A 191 -1.40 10.57 12.78
N THR A 192 -1.62 11.15 13.94
CA THR A 192 -0.70 12.00 14.69
C THR A 192 -0.26 11.35 16.00
N ASN A 193 -0.98 10.31 16.44
CA ASN A 193 -0.61 9.45 17.57
C ASN A 193 -1.25 8.05 17.44
N ALA A 194 -0.88 7.14 18.34
CA ALA A 194 -1.31 5.74 18.29
C ALA A 194 -2.78 5.50 18.71
N GLU A 195 -3.42 6.47 19.37
CA GLU A 195 -4.79 6.38 19.88
C GLU A 195 -5.82 7.08 18.98
N ASP A 196 -5.35 7.68 17.87
CA ASP A 196 -6.20 8.43 16.95
C ASP A 196 -7.32 7.56 16.38
N GLN A 197 -8.56 8.00 16.61
CA GLN A 197 -9.77 7.44 16.00
C GLN A 197 -9.93 7.94 14.56
N SER A 198 -8.91 7.68 13.74
CA SER A 198 -8.84 8.12 12.36
C SER A 198 -9.74 7.29 11.45
N PHE A 199 -10.13 7.87 10.33
CA PHE A 199 -11.01 7.27 9.33
C PHE A 199 -10.50 7.60 7.93
N TYR A 200 -10.90 6.79 6.95
CA TYR A 200 -10.52 6.99 5.58
C TYR A 200 -11.27 8.17 4.96
N LEU A 201 -10.50 9.12 4.45
CA LEU A 201 -10.95 10.26 3.66
C LEU A 201 -10.92 9.90 2.17
N LEU A 202 -12.10 9.85 1.57
CA LEU A 202 -12.28 9.63 0.14
C LEU A 202 -11.69 10.79 -0.66
N GLN A 203 -10.99 10.47 -1.75
CA GLN A 203 -10.40 11.45 -2.66
C GLN A 203 -11.42 11.93 -3.71
N ASN A 204 -12.50 12.56 -3.24
CA ASN A 204 -13.66 12.99 -4.05
C ASN A 204 -13.33 14.03 -5.14
N GLU A 205 -12.17 14.66 -5.08
CA GLU A 205 -11.70 15.56 -6.16
C GLU A 205 -11.39 14.83 -7.48
N ARG A 206 -11.16 13.51 -7.43
CA ARG A 206 -10.82 12.69 -8.60
C ARG A 206 -11.80 11.54 -8.82
N PHE A 207 -12.33 10.98 -7.74
CA PHE A 207 -13.11 9.76 -7.81
C PHE A 207 -14.57 10.00 -7.41
N SER A 208 -15.47 9.33 -8.12
CA SER A 208 -16.85 9.15 -7.70
C SER A 208 -17.01 7.79 -7.02
N TYR A 209 -17.82 7.72 -5.96
CA TYR A 209 -18.00 6.50 -5.15
C TYR A 209 -19.46 6.06 -5.12
N GLN A 210 -19.67 4.75 -5.03
CA GLN A 210 -20.97 4.14 -4.70
C GLN A 210 -20.85 3.40 -3.37
N ILE A 211 -20.90 4.15 -2.27
CA ILE A 211 -20.81 3.63 -0.91
C ILE A 211 -21.94 4.27 -0.09
N PRO A 212 -22.85 3.49 0.52
CA PRO A 212 -23.91 4.02 1.37
C PRO A 212 -23.36 4.35 2.76
N LEU A 213 -22.70 5.51 2.89
CA LEU A 213 -22.02 5.93 4.13
C LEU A 213 -22.97 6.05 5.33
N GLU A 214 -24.25 6.32 5.07
CA GLU A 214 -25.32 6.42 6.06
C GLU A 214 -25.75 5.08 6.66
N THR A 215 -25.36 3.95 6.05
CA THR A 215 -25.69 2.61 6.54
C THR A 215 -24.47 1.97 7.18
N ASP A 216 -24.55 1.68 8.48
CA ASP A 216 -23.48 0.97 9.17
C ASP A 216 -23.32 -0.46 8.62
N GLY A 217 -22.07 -0.91 8.46
CA GLY A 217 -21.75 -2.27 8.00
C GLY A 217 -20.67 -2.33 6.92
N TRP A 218 -20.43 -3.55 6.42
CA TRP A 218 -19.52 -3.79 5.31
C TRP A 218 -20.23 -3.54 3.97
N HIS A 219 -19.61 -2.73 3.12
CA HIS A 219 -20.14 -2.40 1.80
C HIS A 219 -19.05 -2.53 0.73
N PRO A 220 -19.39 -2.95 -0.50
CA PRO A 220 -18.43 -2.99 -1.60
C PRO A 220 -17.82 -1.61 -1.88
N LEU A 221 -16.51 -1.57 -2.10
CA LEU A 221 -15.81 -0.37 -2.57
C LEU A 221 -15.90 -0.27 -4.09
N VAL A 222 -16.88 0.49 -4.55
CA VAL A 222 -17.13 0.73 -5.98
C VAL A 222 -16.80 2.18 -6.33
N VAL A 223 -15.86 2.35 -7.27
CA VAL A 223 -15.21 3.64 -7.56
C VAL A 223 -15.17 3.90 -9.06
N ARG A 224 -15.36 5.13 -9.50
CA ARG A 224 -15.08 5.58 -10.88
C ARG A 224 -14.00 6.64 -10.85
N ASP A 225 -13.00 6.51 -11.72
CA ASP A 225 -11.97 7.53 -11.92
C ASP A 225 -12.47 8.57 -12.92
N ASP A 226 -12.59 9.82 -12.47
CA ASP A 226 -13.08 10.95 -13.26
C ASP A 226 -11.92 11.79 -13.84
N PHE A 227 -10.67 11.33 -13.69
CA PHE A 227 -9.50 12.04 -14.21
C PHE A 227 -9.49 12.07 -15.75
N SER A 228 -9.23 13.24 -16.33
CA SER A 228 -9.41 13.48 -17.77
C SER A 228 -8.21 13.10 -18.64
N ASP A 229 -7.06 12.79 -18.05
CA ASP A 229 -5.82 12.46 -18.76
C ASP A 229 -5.39 10.99 -18.60
N LEU A 230 -6.37 10.09 -18.47
CA LEU A 230 -6.13 8.66 -18.36
C LEU A 230 -5.71 8.05 -19.71
N LEU A 231 -4.60 7.31 -19.70
CA LEU A 231 -4.21 6.44 -20.82
C LEU A 231 -4.92 5.08 -20.77
N PHE A 232 -5.51 4.73 -19.62
CA PHE A 232 -6.29 3.51 -19.41
C PHE A 232 -7.64 3.84 -18.73
N PRO A 233 -8.59 4.49 -19.42
CA PRO A 233 -9.85 4.93 -18.84
C PRO A 233 -10.88 3.78 -18.78
N ILE A 234 -11.09 3.22 -17.59
CA ILE A 234 -12.13 2.20 -17.35
C ILE A 234 -13.53 2.75 -17.71
N GLY A 235 -13.75 4.05 -17.45
CA GLY A 235 -14.95 4.79 -17.88
C GLY A 235 -16.26 4.36 -17.23
N ARG A 236 -16.22 3.43 -16.26
CA ARG A 236 -17.35 2.88 -15.53
C ARG A 236 -17.03 2.82 -14.05
N PHE A 237 -18.07 2.68 -13.23
CA PHE A 237 -17.86 2.28 -11.84
C PHE A 237 -17.19 0.91 -11.80
N TYR A 238 -16.09 0.83 -11.07
CA TYR A 238 -15.24 -0.34 -10.92
C TYR A 238 -15.35 -0.85 -9.50
N ASP A 239 -15.76 -2.09 -9.36
CA ASP A 239 -15.69 -2.82 -8.11
C ASP A 239 -14.24 -3.26 -7.87
N MET A 240 -13.62 -2.64 -6.86
CA MET A 240 -12.20 -2.87 -6.58
C MET A 240 -11.92 -4.30 -6.10
N GLY A 241 -12.93 -5.06 -5.68
CA GLY A 241 -12.76 -6.38 -5.05
C GLY A 241 -12.58 -6.30 -3.53
N ASP A 242 -12.86 -5.16 -2.93
CA ASP A 242 -12.66 -4.85 -1.52
C ASP A 242 -13.96 -4.35 -0.90
N ASP A 243 -14.13 -4.54 0.40
CA ASP A 243 -15.22 -3.96 1.19
C ASP A 243 -14.66 -2.89 2.13
N VAL A 244 -15.44 -1.84 2.34
CA VAL A 244 -15.24 -0.83 3.38
C VAL A 244 -16.21 -1.04 4.53
N PHE A 245 -15.76 -0.84 5.77
CA PHE A 245 -16.63 -0.84 6.94
C PHE A 245 -17.06 0.59 7.25
N CYS A 246 -18.33 0.88 6.99
CA CYS A 246 -18.97 2.16 7.31
C CYS A 246 -19.50 2.11 8.74
N LYS A 247 -19.22 3.17 9.51
CA LYS A 247 -19.77 3.38 10.84
C LYS A 247 -20.00 4.86 11.06
N SER A 248 -21.26 5.24 11.33
CA SER A 248 -21.66 6.62 11.62
C SER A 248 -21.21 7.62 10.53
N GLY A 249 -21.44 7.29 9.26
CA GLY A 249 -21.09 8.17 8.14
C GLY A 249 -19.61 8.15 7.73
N ARG A 250 -18.78 7.30 8.34
CA ARG A 250 -17.32 7.25 8.10
C ARG A 250 -16.84 5.86 7.75
N ILE A 251 -15.80 5.78 6.92
CA ILE A 251 -15.11 4.52 6.63
C ILE A 251 -14.01 4.30 7.66
N THR A 252 -14.15 3.26 8.49
CA THR A 252 -13.24 3.00 9.61
C THR A 252 -12.33 1.80 9.37
N ASP A 253 -12.70 0.92 8.44
CA ASP A 253 -11.89 -0.22 8.06
C ASP A 253 -12.07 -0.60 6.58
N VAL A 254 -11.12 -1.36 6.04
CA VAL A 254 -11.14 -1.92 4.69
C VAL A 254 -10.66 -3.37 4.72
N ARG A 255 -11.23 -4.21 3.87
CA ARG A 255 -10.78 -5.60 3.68
C ARG A 255 -10.88 -6.02 2.22
N ARG A 256 -10.01 -6.95 1.82
CA ARG A 256 -10.12 -7.61 0.52
C ARG A 256 -11.16 -8.73 0.59
N ARG A 257 -12.13 -8.75 -0.33
CA ARG A 257 -13.12 -9.83 -0.37
C ARG A 257 -12.43 -11.15 -0.71
N GLY A 258 -12.71 -12.18 0.10
CA GLY A 258 -12.11 -13.51 -0.06
C GLY A 258 -10.67 -13.63 0.44
N ASP A 259 -10.09 -12.60 1.05
CA ASP A 259 -8.77 -12.72 1.67
C ASP A 259 -8.85 -13.49 2.99
N ARG A 260 -8.34 -14.72 2.96
CA ARG A 260 -8.31 -15.63 4.11
C ARG A 260 -7.41 -15.12 5.23
N ALA A 261 -6.44 -14.25 4.95
CA ALA A 261 -5.59 -13.67 5.99
C ALA A 261 -6.38 -12.77 6.96
N PHE A 262 -7.52 -12.23 6.52
CA PHE A 262 -8.36 -11.35 7.34
C PHE A 262 -8.89 -12.04 8.61
N GLU A 263 -9.03 -13.37 8.58
CA GLU A 263 -9.45 -14.20 9.72
C GLU A 263 -8.38 -14.31 10.80
N PHE A 264 -7.11 -14.07 10.46
CA PHE A 264 -5.96 -14.20 11.36
C PHE A 264 -5.48 -12.85 11.93
N ARG A 265 -6.24 -11.76 11.68
CA ARG A 265 -5.78 -10.40 12.03
C ARG A 265 -5.55 -10.22 13.52
N GLU A 266 -6.38 -10.83 14.36
CA GLU A 266 -6.29 -10.72 15.82
C GLU A 266 -5.09 -11.51 16.34
N GLU A 267 -4.79 -12.65 15.72
CA GLU A 267 -3.61 -13.45 16.04
C GLU A 267 -2.31 -12.78 15.60
N VAL A 268 -2.29 -12.16 14.41
CA VAL A 268 -1.14 -11.35 13.99
C VAL A 268 -0.93 -10.19 14.96
N GLU A 269 -1.99 -9.47 15.35
CA GLU A 269 -1.92 -8.40 16.35
C GLU A 269 -1.31 -8.92 17.67
N ARG A 270 -1.75 -10.08 18.17
CA ARG A 270 -1.19 -10.71 19.38
C ARG A 270 0.29 -11.07 19.22
N LEU A 271 0.67 -11.67 18.10
CA LEU A 271 2.05 -12.06 17.82
C LEU A 271 2.99 -10.85 17.72
N LEU A 272 2.56 -9.75 17.09
CA LEU A 272 3.34 -8.51 17.02
C LEU A 272 3.50 -7.86 18.41
N ASN A 273 2.48 -7.97 19.27
CA ASN A 273 2.55 -7.53 20.67
C ASN A 273 3.44 -8.41 21.55
N LEU A 274 3.79 -9.63 21.13
CA LEU A 274 4.83 -10.45 21.79
C LEU A 274 6.26 -9.98 21.45
N GLY A 275 6.41 -8.91 20.66
CA GLY A 275 7.71 -8.38 20.25
C GLY A 275 8.24 -8.97 18.94
N LEU A 276 7.45 -9.76 18.21
CA LEU A 276 7.84 -10.21 16.87
C LEU A 276 7.81 -9.03 15.88
N THR A 277 8.79 -8.96 14.98
CA THR A 277 8.88 -7.90 13.96
C THR A 277 7.87 -8.14 12.84
N ASN A 278 7.91 -9.32 12.23
CA ASN A 278 7.01 -9.74 11.18
C ASN A 278 6.67 -11.22 11.34
N VAL A 279 5.51 -11.63 10.81
CA VAL A 279 5.02 -12.99 10.88
C VAL A 279 4.41 -13.47 9.56
N GLN A 280 4.52 -14.77 9.29
CA GLN A 280 3.78 -15.49 8.26
C GLN A 280 3.25 -16.81 8.83
N ILE A 281 2.08 -17.24 8.39
CA ILE A 281 1.35 -18.39 8.94
C ILE A 281 1.12 -19.42 7.84
N ASP A 282 1.67 -20.62 8.02
CA ASP A 282 1.33 -21.80 7.23
C ASP A 282 0.24 -22.61 7.96
N THR A 283 -1.00 -22.39 7.54
CA THR A 283 -2.18 -23.07 8.10
C THR A 283 -2.17 -24.60 7.88
N LYS A 284 -1.50 -25.09 6.83
CA LYS A 284 -1.45 -26.52 6.50
C LYS A 284 -0.45 -27.23 7.40
N ARG A 285 0.74 -26.66 7.57
CA ARG A 285 1.80 -27.23 8.41
C ARG A 285 1.65 -26.92 9.89
N ALA A 286 0.77 -25.98 10.24
CA ALA A 286 0.66 -25.46 11.59
C ALA A 286 1.97 -24.81 12.06
N GLU A 287 2.53 -23.95 11.21
CA GLU A 287 3.79 -23.25 11.46
C GLU A 287 3.58 -21.73 11.38
N ILE A 288 4.23 -20.99 12.27
CA ILE A 288 4.32 -19.54 12.24
C ILE A 288 5.79 -19.17 12.05
N PHE A 289 6.12 -18.61 10.91
CA PHE A 289 7.45 -18.07 10.65
C PHE A 289 7.52 -16.63 11.14
N TYR A 290 8.62 -16.26 11.79
CA TYR A 290 8.80 -14.88 12.28
C TYR A 290 10.22 -14.36 12.13
N SER A 291 10.34 -13.02 12.21
CA SER A 291 11.60 -12.28 12.32
C SER A 291 11.60 -11.38 13.57
N GLY A 292 12.77 -10.84 13.93
CA GLY A 292 12.97 -9.97 15.10
C GLY A 292 13.79 -10.55 16.24
N ALA A 293 14.18 -9.68 17.16
CA ALA A 293 14.75 -10.05 18.45
C ALA A 293 13.62 -10.30 19.45
N PHE A 294 13.71 -11.40 20.18
CA PHE A 294 12.73 -11.74 21.21
C PHE A 294 13.10 -11.00 22.51
N GLY A 295 12.21 -10.13 22.99
CA GLY A 295 12.42 -9.29 24.16
C GLY A 295 12.17 -9.99 25.50
N GLY A 296 12.73 -11.19 25.71
CA GLY A 296 12.66 -11.88 27.00
C GLY A 296 13.41 -13.21 27.03
N ASP A 297 14.00 -13.58 28.16
CA ASP A 297 14.57 -14.92 28.36
C ASP A 297 13.44 -15.97 28.42
N GLY A 298 13.13 -16.66 27.30
CA GLY A 298 12.21 -17.81 27.36
C GLY A 298 11.60 -18.25 26.04
N ILE A 299 12.14 -19.35 25.50
CA ILE A 299 11.59 -20.28 24.49
C ILE A 299 10.16 -19.96 23.99
N VAL A 300 10.05 -19.53 22.73
CA VAL A 300 8.76 -19.53 22.04
C VAL A 300 8.47 -20.96 21.59
N GLY A 301 7.61 -21.66 22.33
CA GLY A 301 7.17 -23.02 22.03
C GLY A 301 6.15 -23.05 20.90
N SER A 302 4.90 -23.36 21.25
CA SER A 302 3.75 -23.32 20.35
C SER A 302 2.84 -22.12 20.62
N PHE A 303 2.04 -21.72 19.64
CA PHE A 303 1.03 -20.65 19.75
C PHE A 303 -0.31 -21.18 19.26
N ALA A 304 -1.34 -21.03 20.08
CA ALA A 304 -2.69 -21.46 19.74
C ALA A 304 -3.40 -20.40 18.87
N ILE A 305 -3.79 -20.81 17.66
CA ILE A 305 -4.70 -20.06 16.78
C ILE A 305 -5.98 -20.87 16.66
N GLN A 306 -7.11 -20.29 17.06
CA GLN A 306 -8.43 -20.91 16.93
C GLN A 306 -8.49 -22.36 17.49
N GLY A 307 -7.79 -22.62 18.60
CA GLY A 307 -7.73 -23.93 19.26
C GLY A 307 -6.76 -24.95 18.62
N LYS A 308 -6.05 -24.58 17.55
CA LYS A 308 -4.98 -25.39 16.94
C LYS A 308 -3.62 -24.84 17.36
N GLU A 309 -2.72 -25.72 17.78
CA GLU A 309 -1.34 -25.36 18.13
C GLU A 309 -0.49 -25.19 16.87
N TYR A 310 0.30 -24.11 16.82
CA TYR A 310 1.25 -23.81 15.76
C TYR A 310 2.67 -23.74 16.33
N SER A 311 3.66 -24.29 15.63
CA SER A 311 5.07 -24.17 16.01
C SER A 311 5.62 -22.81 15.56
N LEU A 312 6.39 -22.13 16.41
CA LEU A 312 7.02 -20.84 16.05
C LEU A 312 8.46 -21.05 15.59
N LEU A 313 8.75 -20.60 14.37
CA LEU A 313 10.02 -20.83 13.70
C LEU A 313 10.63 -19.49 13.29
N LYS A 314 11.79 -19.15 13.88
CA LYS A 314 12.56 -17.99 13.43
C LYS A 314 13.16 -18.31 12.07
N HIS A 315 12.72 -17.62 11.02
CA HIS A 315 13.13 -17.90 9.64
C HIS A 315 13.10 -16.63 8.79
N LYS A 316 13.86 -16.62 7.69
CA LYS A 316 13.73 -15.60 6.64
C LYS A 316 12.32 -15.67 6.03
N LEU A 317 11.60 -14.57 6.05
CA LEU A 317 10.23 -14.52 5.56
C LEU A 317 10.17 -14.35 4.03
N ASN A 318 9.12 -14.90 3.42
CA ASN A 318 8.92 -14.94 1.97
C ASN A 318 8.17 -13.69 1.50
N ARG A 319 8.91 -12.71 0.97
CA ARG A 319 8.34 -11.52 0.32
C ARG A 319 7.98 -11.82 -1.15
N ILE A 320 6.90 -11.22 -1.63
CA ILE A 320 6.48 -11.31 -3.04
C ILE A 320 7.37 -10.41 -3.89
N LEU A 321 8.29 -11.01 -4.64
CA LEU A 321 9.09 -10.32 -5.64
C LEU A 321 8.25 -9.99 -6.88
N PRO A 322 8.42 -8.81 -7.50
CA PRO A 322 9.34 -7.73 -7.11
C PRO A 322 8.68 -6.67 -6.20
N SER A 323 7.49 -6.94 -5.65
CA SER A 323 6.72 -5.95 -4.89
C SER A 323 7.25 -5.67 -3.49
N ASN A 324 8.09 -6.54 -2.91
CA ASN A 324 8.51 -6.53 -1.50
C ASN A 324 7.39 -6.67 -0.47
N LYS A 325 6.13 -6.91 -0.88
CA LYS A 325 5.03 -7.22 0.04
C LYS A 325 5.28 -8.50 0.82
N LEU A 326 4.86 -8.53 2.07
CA LEU A 326 4.92 -9.70 2.94
C LEU A 326 3.51 -10.25 3.19
N PRO A 327 3.10 -11.34 2.51
CA PRO A 327 1.80 -11.96 2.76
C PRO A 327 1.77 -12.61 4.14
N VAL A 328 0.66 -12.45 4.85
CA VAL A 328 0.45 -13.08 6.17
C VAL A 328 0.31 -14.59 6.06
N LEU A 329 -0.29 -15.11 4.99
CA LEU A 329 -0.44 -16.55 4.76
C LEU A 329 0.53 -17.03 3.68
N VAL A 330 1.13 -18.22 3.90
CA VAL A 330 2.06 -18.89 2.98
C VAL A 330 1.67 -20.34 2.71
#